data_AF-A0A259DTF5-F1
#
_entry.id   AF-A0A259DTF5-F1
#
_cell.length_a   1.000
_cell.length_b   1.000
_cell.length_c   1.000
_cell.angle_alpha   90.00
_cell.angle_beta   90.00
_cell.angle_gamma   90.00
#
_symmetry.space_group_name_H-M   'P 1'
#
loop_
_entity.id
_entity.type
_entity.pdbx_description
1 polymer ?
#
loop_
_entity_poly.entity_id
_entity_poly.type
_entity_poly.pdbx_seq_one_letter_code
_entity_poly.pdbx_strand_id
1 'polypeptide(L)'
;RNDAETTFEYHLFNGIQGLVKDPRDGATVINYFTEFGIAPAAEVDFDLDNATPASGALRKRCQALIEGVEDTMGGLATGAIALRAECGSAFFADLVAHKEVRETYLNTAAAADLRSRIADEVSFGGITFRRYRGGAGFGVATDKAAFYPEAVDGLFEIYHAPADTFETVNTLGQPLYARMIPDRDRDEWVRLEIESNPLPICTRPQVLRSARRT
;
A
#
# COMPACT_ATOMS: atom_id res chain seq x y z
N ARG A 1 -7.05 1.21 21.17
CA ARG A 1 -6.06 0.31 20.49
C ARG A 1 -6.45 0.12 19.03
N ASN A 2 -7.65 -0.41 18.74
CA ASN A 2 -8.16 -0.56 17.36
C ASN A 2 -8.15 0.77 16.57
N ASP A 3 -8.49 1.90 17.19
CA ASP A 3 -8.49 3.20 16.52
C ASP A 3 -7.08 3.67 16.13
N ALA A 4 -6.10 3.40 16.99
CA ALA A 4 -4.69 3.70 16.71
C ALA A 4 -4.15 2.80 15.59
N GLU A 5 -4.47 1.50 15.64
CA GLU A 5 -4.11 0.53 14.59
C GLU A 5 -4.71 0.93 13.22
N THR A 6 -5.95 1.41 13.21
CA THR A 6 -6.63 1.93 12.00
C THR A 6 -5.94 3.19 11.47
N THR A 7 -5.48 4.07 12.36
CA THR A 7 -4.76 5.29 12.00
C THR A 7 -3.37 4.98 11.43
N PHE A 8 -2.66 4.01 12.02
CA PHE A 8 -1.40 3.52 11.48
C PHE A 8 -1.58 2.92 10.09
N GLU A 9 -2.59 2.07 9.91
CA GLU A 9 -2.91 1.49 8.61
C GLU A 9 -3.22 2.56 7.57
N TYR A 10 -3.98 3.59 7.93
CA TYR A 10 -4.26 4.75 7.07
C TYR A 10 -2.97 5.43 6.61
N HIS A 11 -2.05 5.72 7.52
CA HIS A 11 -0.79 6.38 7.16
C HIS A 11 0.11 5.47 6.30
N LEU A 12 0.21 4.19 6.62
CA LEU A 12 0.99 3.22 5.84
C LEU A 12 0.43 3.04 4.42
N PHE A 13 -0.88 2.95 4.30
CA PHE A 13 -1.57 2.82 3.02
C PHE A 13 -1.41 4.04 2.12
N ASN A 14 -1.39 5.25 2.69
CA ASN A 14 -1.07 6.44 1.91
C ASN A 14 0.43 6.52 1.58
N GLY A 15 1.30 6.07 2.49
CA GLY A 15 2.75 5.99 2.27
C GLY A 15 3.13 5.13 1.07
N ILE A 16 2.46 3.98 0.85
CA ILE A 16 2.66 3.15 -0.36
C ILE A 16 2.18 3.82 -1.65
N GLN A 17 1.39 4.90 -1.56
CA GLN A 17 1.00 5.73 -2.71
C GLN A 17 1.88 6.96 -2.87
N GLY A 18 2.90 7.14 -2.03
CA GLY A 18 3.79 8.31 -2.05
C GLY A 18 3.12 9.58 -1.52
N LEU A 19 2.07 9.45 -0.73
CA LEU A 19 1.30 10.58 -0.19
C LEU A 19 1.19 10.47 1.33
N VAL A 20 1.19 11.60 2.01
CA VAL A 20 0.76 11.71 3.41
C VAL A 20 -0.53 12.52 3.42
N LYS A 21 -1.59 11.93 3.95
CA LYS A 21 -2.89 12.59 4.07
C LYS A 21 -3.24 12.80 5.54
N ASP A 22 -3.97 13.87 5.81
CA ASP A 22 -4.54 14.10 7.14
C ASP A 22 -5.77 13.19 7.30
N PRO A 23 -5.81 12.34 8.35
CA PRO A 23 -6.93 11.44 8.58
C PRO A 23 -8.25 12.16 8.92
N ARG A 24 -8.22 13.46 9.26
CA ARG A 24 -9.42 14.24 9.63
C ARG A 24 -10.22 14.70 8.42
N ASP A 25 -9.55 15.17 7.37
CA ASP A 25 -10.18 15.78 6.19
C ASP A 25 -9.79 15.11 4.86
N GLY A 26 -8.81 14.20 4.87
CA GLY A 26 -8.30 13.51 3.69
C GLY A 26 -7.42 14.39 2.80
N ALA A 27 -7.07 15.61 3.23
CA ALA A 27 -6.22 16.51 2.49
C ALA A 27 -4.79 15.95 2.41
N THR A 28 -4.13 16.13 1.26
CA THR A 28 -2.72 15.80 1.12
C THR A 28 -1.88 16.82 1.87
N VAL A 29 -1.22 16.36 2.93
CA VAL A 29 -0.29 17.16 3.74
C VAL A 29 1.08 17.19 3.08
N ILE A 30 1.55 16.02 2.62
CA ILE A 30 2.85 15.88 1.96
C ILE A 30 2.67 15.04 0.71
N ASN A 31 3.21 15.51 -0.40
CA ASN A 31 3.33 14.74 -1.63
C ASN A 31 4.82 14.47 -1.91
N TYR A 32 5.27 13.24 -1.68
CA TYR A 32 6.67 12.88 -1.84
C TYR A 32 7.19 13.07 -3.27
N PHE A 33 6.33 12.96 -4.29
CA PHE A 33 6.71 13.26 -5.67
C PHE A 33 7.08 14.73 -5.85
N THR A 34 6.34 15.63 -5.21
CA THR A 34 6.61 17.07 -5.27
C THR A 34 7.84 17.43 -4.43
N GLU A 35 7.93 16.89 -3.21
CA GLU A 35 9.06 17.15 -2.31
C GLU A 35 10.40 16.67 -2.88
N PHE A 36 10.43 15.50 -3.49
CA PHE A 36 11.65 14.96 -4.11
C PHE A 36 11.89 15.45 -5.53
N GLY A 37 10.98 16.25 -6.11
CA GLY A 37 11.07 16.73 -7.49
C GLY A 37 11.02 15.62 -8.54
N ILE A 38 10.31 14.52 -8.25
CA ILE A 38 10.20 13.33 -9.07
C ILE A 38 8.85 13.34 -9.79
N ALA A 39 8.86 13.19 -11.11
CA ALA A 39 7.62 13.02 -11.86
C ALA A 39 6.98 11.65 -11.54
N PRO A 40 5.69 11.59 -11.16
CA PRO A 40 5.01 10.32 -10.93
C PRO A 40 4.96 9.52 -12.23
N ALA A 41 5.15 8.20 -12.14
CA ALA A 41 5.00 7.32 -13.29
C ALA A 41 3.56 7.35 -13.79
N ALA A 42 3.38 7.27 -15.11
CA ALA A 42 2.06 7.23 -15.73
C ALA A 42 1.24 6.04 -15.20
N GLU A 43 -0.04 6.29 -14.94
CA GLU A 43 -0.98 5.23 -14.56
C GLU A 43 -1.05 4.19 -15.70
N VAL A 44 -0.81 2.92 -15.34
CA VAL A 44 -0.83 1.81 -16.28
C VAL A 44 -2.27 1.33 -16.43
N ASP A 45 -2.81 1.54 -17.61
CA ASP A 45 -4.05 0.90 -18.04
C ASP A 45 -3.81 -0.61 -18.13
N PHE A 46 -4.71 -1.45 -17.58
CA PHE A 46 -4.65 -2.91 -17.71
C PHE A 46 -5.66 -3.47 -18.72
N ASP A 47 -6.57 -2.66 -19.28
CA ASP A 47 -7.56 -3.04 -20.31
C ASP A 47 -8.32 -4.33 -19.94
N LEU A 48 -8.73 -4.43 -18.67
CA LEU A 48 -9.41 -5.60 -18.10
C LEU A 48 -10.88 -5.68 -18.53
N ASP A 49 -11.45 -4.60 -19.05
CA ASP A 49 -12.81 -4.55 -19.59
C ASP A 49 -12.89 -4.96 -21.08
N ASN A 50 -11.74 -5.24 -21.71
CA ASN A 50 -11.69 -5.74 -23.07
C ASN A 50 -12.36 -7.11 -23.19
N ALA A 51 -13.40 -7.20 -24.02
CA ALA A 51 -14.14 -8.44 -24.25
C ALA A 51 -13.34 -9.49 -25.05
N THR A 52 -12.31 -9.07 -25.78
CA THR A 52 -11.46 -9.92 -26.63
C THR A 52 -9.98 -9.59 -26.46
N PRO A 53 -9.40 -9.82 -25.27
CA PRO A 53 -7.99 -9.58 -25.05
C PRO A 53 -7.17 -10.55 -25.91
N ALA A 54 -6.11 -10.03 -26.54
CA ALA A 54 -5.16 -10.87 -27.27
C ALA A 54 -4.41 -11.78 -26.28
N SER A 55 -4.17 -13.04 -26.65
CA SER A 55 -3.45 -13.97 -25.79
C SER A 55 -2.04 -13.45 -25.47
N GLY A 56 -1.70 -13.41 -24.18
CA GLY A 56 -0.46 -12.88 -23.62
C GLY A 56 -0.46 -11.36 -23.39
N ALA A 57 -1.58 -10.65 -23.63
CA ALA A 57 -1.64 -9.20 -23.43
C ALA A 57 -1.44 -8.82 -21.96
N LEU A 58 -2.12 -9.52 -21.05
CA LEU A 58 -2.00 -9.27 -19.61
C LEU A 58 -0.59 -9.59 -19.12
N ARG A 59 -0.02 -10.72 -19.54
CA ARG A 59 1.35 -11.11 -19.18
C ARG A 59 2.40 -10.12 -19.67
N LYS A 60 2.25 -9.59 -20.90
CA LYS A 60 3.13 -8.53 -21.44
C LYS A 60 3.03 -7.24 -20.62
N ARG A 61 1.83 -6.83 -20.19
CA ARG A 61 1.65 -5.65 -19.33
C ARG A 61 2.29 -5.85 -17.96
N CYS A 62 2.12 -7.01 -17.33
CA CYS A 62 2.81 -7.33 -16.06
C CYS A 62 4.33 -7.29 -16.21
N GLN A 63 4.87 -7.87 -17.28
CA GLN A 63 6.31 -7.87 -17.54
C GLN A 63 6.84 -6.45 -17.78
N ALA A 64 6.17 -5.63 -18.61
CA ALA A 64 6.56 -4.25 -18.83
C ALA A 64 6.51 -3.41 -17.55
N LEU A 65 5.60 -3.72 -16.63
CA LEU A 65 5.51 -3.05 -15.33
C LEU A 65 6.68 -3.45 -14.41
N ILE A 66 7.08 -4.72 -14.40
CA ILE A 66 8.27 -5.18 -13.67
C ILE A 66 9.52 -4.51 -14.24
N GLU A 67 9.73 -4.59 -15.56
CA GLU A 67 10.88 -3.98 -16.25
C GLU A 67 10.94 -2.47 -15.99
N GLY A 68 9.80 -1.77 -16.07
CA GLY A 68 9.75 -0.35 -15.77
C GLY A 68 10.02 -0.01 -14.31
N VAL A 69 9.75 -0.91 -13.35
CA VAL A 69 10.15 -0.73 -11.95
C VAL A 69 11.64 -1.02 -11.76
N GLU A 70 12.17 -2.07 -12.39
CA GLU A 70 13.60 -2.41 -12.41
C GLU A 70 14.45 -1.25 -12.94
N ASP A 71 14.04 -0.64 -14.05
CA ASP A 71 14.70 0.52 -14.65
C ASP A 71 14.76 1.71 -13.68
N THR A 72 13.65 1.99 -12.99
CA THR A 72 13.61 3.09 -12.00
C THR A 72 14.31 2.76 -10.69
N MET A 73 14.46 1.48 -10.35
CA MET A 73 15.16 1.04 -9.15
C MET A 73 16.68 1.15 -9.30
N GLY A 74 17.21 1.01 -10.53
CA GLY A 74 18.59 1.30 -10.88
C GLY A 74 19.62 0.60 -9.98
N GLY A 75 19.98 -0.65 -10.29
CA GLY A 75 21.08 -1.39 -9.64
C GLY A 75 20.92 -1.72 -8.15
N LEU A 76 19.94 -1.14 -7.45
CA LEU A 76 19.58 -1.47 -6.05
C LEU A 76 18.85 -2.81 -5.92
N ALA A 77 18.30 -3.33 -7.02
CA ALA A 77 17.72 -4.65 -7.04
C ALA A 77 18.83 -5.71 -7.03
N THR A 78 19.19 -6.21 -5.86
CA THR A 78 20.11 -7.34 -5.68
C THR A 78 19.42 -8.69 -5.91
N GLY A 79 18.51 -8.77 -6.88
CA GLY A 79 17.73 -9.97 -7.19
C GLY A 79 16.49 -9.68 -8.04
N ALA A 80 15.68 -10.72 -8.28
CA ALA A 80 14.38 -10.57 -8.93
C ALA A 80 13.45 -9.72 -8.05
N ILE A 81 12.93 -8.62 -8.59
CA ILE A 81 12.00 -7.76 -7.85
C ILE A 81 10.65 -8.46 -7.77
N ALA A 82 10.21 -8.78 -6.56
CA ALA A 82 8.83 -9.18 -6.32
C ALA A 82 7.97 -7.92 -6.23
N LEU A 83 6.94 -7.79 -7.09
CA LEU A 83 5.98 -6.70 -6.98
C LEU A 83 4.72 -7.18 -6.27
N ARG A 84 4.20 -6.31 -5.41
CA ARG A 84 2.92 -6.49 -4.75
C ARG A 84 1.95 -5.40 -5.19
N ALA A 85 0.70 -5.79 -5.40
CA ALA A 85 -0.35 -4.90 -5.82
C ALA A 85 -1.52 -4.97 -4.82
N GLU A 86 -1.94 -3.83 -4.30
CA GLU A 86 -3.17 -3.70 -3.53
C GLU A 86 -4.26 -3.18 -4.48
N CYS A 87 -5.28 -4.00 -4.71
CA CYS A 87 -6.29 -3.82 -5.74
C CYS A 87 -7.65 -3.50 -5.16
N GLY A 88 -8.39 -2.63 -5.86
CA GLY A 88 -9.82 -2.45 -5.66
C GLY A 88 -10.63 -3.69 -6.02
N SER A 89 -11.87 -3.74 -5.54
CA SER A 89 -12.72 -4.93 -5.70
C SER A 89 -13.12 -5.23 -7.15
N ALA A 90 -13.33 -4.21 -7.99
CA ALA A 90 -13.72 -4.41 -9.39
C ALA A 90 -12.51 -4.83 -10.23
N PHE A 91 -11.36 -4.19 -10.02
CA PHE A 91 -10.09 -4.58 -10.63
C PHE A 91 -9.76 -6.06 -10.33
N PHE A 92 -9.86 -6.47 -9.06
CA PHE A 92 -9.57 -7.86 -8.67
C PHE A 92 -10.57 -8.87 -9.25
N ALA A 93 -11.86 -8.53 -9.29
CA ALA A 93 -12.88 -9.41 -9.87
C ALA A 93 -12.64 -9.68 -11.36
N ASP A 94 -12.32 -8.63 -12.13
CA ASP A 94 -12.06 -8.76 -13.55
C ASP A 94 -10.71 -9.42 -13.85
N LEU A 95 -9.69 -9.18 -13.02
CA LEU A 95 -8.41 -9.88 -13.09
C LEU A 95 -8.60 -11.40 -12.94
N VAL A 96 -9.37 -11.84 -11.93
CA VAL A 96 -9.64 -13.27 -11.69
C VAL A 96 -10.54 -13.87 -12.80
N ALA A 97 -11.45 -13.08 -13.37
CA ALA A 97 -12.31 -13.51 -14.47
C ALA A 97 -11.59 -13.60 -15.82
N HIS A 98 -10.44 -12.95 -15.98
CA HIS A 98 -9.68 -12.91 -17.23
C HIS A 98 -9.25 -14.31 -17.67
N LYS A 99 -9.40 -14.60 -18.97
CA LYS A 99 -9.16 -15.94 -19.55
C LYS A 99 -7.77 -16.48 -19.23
N GLU A 100 -6.74 -15.65 -19.36
CA GLU A 100 -5.34 -16.05 -19.07
C GLU A 100 -5.10 -16.41 -17.61
N VAL A 101 -5.70 -15.68 -16.67
CA VAL A 101 -5.57 -15.93 -15.24
C VAL A 101 -6.31 -17.22 -14.90
N ARG A 102 -7.53 -17.37 -15.42
CA ARG A 102 -8.34 -18.58 -15.24
C ARG A 102 -7.66 -19.82 -15.82
N GLU A 103 -7.12 -19.76 -17.03
CA GLU A 103 -6.38 -20.86 -17.64
C GLU A 103 -5.12 -21.21 -16.85
N THR A 104 -4.39 -20.22 -16.36
CA THR A 104 -3.22 -20.47 -15.50
C THR A 104 -3.66 -21.17 -14.21
N TYR A 105 -4.69 -20.66 -13.53
CA TYR A 105 -5.21 -21.24 -12.29
C TYR A 105 -5.80 -22.64 -12.43
N LEU A 106 -6.46 -22.94 -13.55
CA LEU A 106 -7.00 -24.28 -13.85
C LEU A 106 -5.88 -25.31 -14.06
N ASN A 107 -4.72 -24.87 -14.55
CA ASN A 107 -3.57 -25.74 -14.81
C ASN A 107 -2.64 -25.90 -13.60
N THR A 108 -2.79 -25.09 -12.54
CA THR A 108 -2.04 -25.23 -11.29
C THR A 108 -2.79 -26.08 -10.26
N ALA A 109 -2.07 -26.86 -9.45
CA ALA A 109 -2.63 -27.67 -8.36
C ALA A 109 -3.38 -26.86 -7.27
N ALA A 110 -3.36 -25.53 -7.33
CA ALA A 110 -4.10 -24.60 -6.47
C ALA A 110 -5.62 -24.55 -6.75
N ALA A 111 -6.12 -25.28 -7.76
CA ALA A 111 -7.55 -25.42 -8.04
C ALA A 111 -8.38 -25.99 -6.86
N ALA A 112 -7.73 -26.62 -5.87
CA ALA A 112 -8.39 -27.11 -4.66
C ALA A 112 -8.91 -25.98 -3.74
N ASP A 113 -8.26 -24.80 -3.75
CA ASP A 113 -8.60 -23.67 -2.86
C ASP A 113 -9.69 -22.74 -3.43
N LEU A 114 -9.96 -22.81 -4.74
CA LEU A 114 -11.04 -22.06 -5.40
C LEU A 114 -12.46 -22.49 -4.95
N ARG A 115 -12.58 -23.55 -4.11
CA ARG A 115 -13.85 -23.96 -3.48
C ARG A 115 -14.06 -23.36 -2.09
N SER A 116 -13.00 -22.90 -1.43
CA SER A 116 -13.11 -22.08 -0.23
C SER A 116 -13.16 -20.60 -0.67
N ARG A 117 -13.46 -19.68 0.26
CA ARG A 117 -13.53 -18.22 0.02
C ARG A 117 -12.55 -17.80 -1.07
N ILE A 118 -13.01 -17.10 -2.11
CA ILE A 118 -12.17 -16.52 -3.18
C ILE A 118 -10.93 -15.97 -2.51
N ALA A 119 -9.77 -16.54 -2.82
CA ALA A 119 -8.52 -16.13 -2.22
C ALA A 119 -8.41 -14.62 -2.39
N ASP A 120 -8.25 -13.89 -1.28
CA ASP A 120 -8.06 -12.43 -1.31
C ASP A 120 -6.68 -12.07 -1.92
N GLU A 121 -5.91 -13.05 -2.39
CA GLU A 121 -4.60 -12.91 -3.02
C GLU A 121 -4.47 -13.86 -4.23
N VAL A 122 -3.92 -13.34 -5.34
CA VAL A 122 -3.68 -14.05 -6.60
C VAL A 122 -2.29 -13.69 -7.10
N SER A 123 -1.45 -14.68 -7.46
CA SER A 123 -0.13 -14.43 -8.02
C SER A 123 -0.14 -14.71 -9.52
N PHE A 124 0.25 -13.72 -10.32
CA PHE A 124 0.29 -13.83 -11.77
C PHE A 124 1.42 -12.99 -12.37
N GLY A 125 2.19 -13.58 -13.28
CA GLY A 125 3.20 -12.86 -14.05
C GLY A 125 4.33 -12.23 -13.22
N GLY A 126 4.66 -12.79 -12.04
CA GLY A 126 5.66 -12.24 -11.13
C GLY A 126 5.15 -11.15 -10.18
N ILE A 127 3.85 -10.87 -10.21
CA ILE A 127 3.18 -9.89 -9.35
C ILE A 127 2.19 -10.61 -8.45
N THR A 128 2.18 -10.27 -7.16
CA THR A 128 1.18 -10.73 -6.19
C THR A 128 0.12 -9.66 -6.03
N PHE A 129 -1.09 -9.94 -6.51
CA PHE A 129 -2.24 -9.05 -6.40
C PHE A 129 -3.07 -9.44 -5.18
N ARG A 130 -3.38 -8.48 -4.32
CA ARG A 130 -4.22 -8.66 -3.15
C ARG A 130 -5.41 -7.73 -3.22
N ARG A 131 -6.59 -8.24 -2.87
CA ARG A 131 -7.78 -7.44 -2.73
C ARG A 131 -7.70 -6.65 -1.42
N TYR A 132 -7.53 -5.34 -1.52
CA TYR A 132 -7.54 -4.45 -0.36
C TYR A 132 -8.96 -3.95 -0.10
N ARG A 133 -9.56 -4.39 1.01
CA ARG A 133 -10.89 -3.90 1.45
C ARG A 133 -10.80 -2.57 2.21
N GLY A 134 -9.64 -2.27 2.79
CA GLY A 134 -9.43 -1.10 3.63
C GLY A 134 -10.24 -1.09 4.93
N GLY A 135 -10.12 0.01 5.68
CA GLY A 135 -10.89 0.31 6.89
C GLY A 135 -12.07 1.26 6.63
N ALA A 136 -12.75 1.68 7.69
CA ALA A 136 -13.88 2.60 7.61
C ALA A 136 -13.45 4.00 7.11
N GLY A 137 -13.45 4.21 5.79
CA GLY A 137 -13.19 5.51 5.15
C GLY A 137 -11.92 5.60 4.31
N PHE A 138 -11.11 4.54 4.22
CA PHE A 138 -9.90 4.52 3.39
C PHE A 138 -9.74 3.17 2.69
N GLY A 139 -9.35 3.20 1.42
CA GLY A 139 -9.18 2.01 0.60
C GLY A 139 -8.69 2.37 -0.80
N VAL A 140 -8.41 1.33 -1.60
CA VAL A 140 -8.12 1.51 -3.01
C VAL A 140 -9.45 1.73 -3.74
N ALA A 141 -9.50 2.70 -4.66
CA ALA A 141 -10.67 2.89 -5.51
C ALA A 141 -11.01 1.60 -6.26
N THR A 142 -12.30 1.32 -6.48
CA THR A 142 -12.78 0.02 -6.99
C THR A 142 -12.09 -0.43 -8.28
N ASP A 143 -11.77 0.53 -9.15
CA ASP A 143 -11.19 0.32 -10.49
C ASP A 143 -9.67 0.55 -10.54
N LYS A 144 -9.03 0.78 -9.40
CA LYS A 144 -7.59 1.08 -9.33
C LYS A 144 -6.81 -0.04 -8.64
N ALA A 145 -5.49 -0.04 -8.87
CA ALA A 145 -4.52 -0.82 -8.14
C ALA A 145 -3.26 0.01 -7.87
N ALA A 146 -2.67 -0.15 -6.69
CA ALA A 146 -1.40 0.46 -6.31
C ALA A 146 -0.32 -0.63 -6.24
N PHE A 147 0.80 -0.43 -6.91
CA PHE A 147 1.90 -1.39 -6.97
C PHE A 147 3.12 -0.82 -6.27
N TYR A 148 3.77 -1.67 -5.51
CA TYR A 148 5.03 -1.38 -4.85
C TYR A 148 5.92 -2.62 -4.88
N PRO A 149 7.24 -2.45 -4.99
CA PRO A 149 8.17 -3.57 -4.87
C PRO A 149 8.28 -3.99 -3.40
N GLU A 150 8.35 -5.30 -3.20
CA GLU A 150 8.59 -5.95 -1.90
C GLU A 150 10.06 -6.37 -1.81
N ALA A 151 10.55 -6.57 -0.59
CA ALA A 151 11.92 -7.02 -0.29
C ALA A 151 13.04 -6.07 -0.76
N VAL A 152 12.74 -4.77 -0.86
CA VAL A 152 13.74 -3.72 -1.11
C VAL A 152 14.09 -3.03 0.20
N ASP A 153 15.31 -3.23 0.68
CA ASP A 153 15.78 -2.61 1.92
C ASP A 153 15.86 -1.07 1.78
N GLY A 154 15.45 -0.36 2.83
CA GLY A 154 15.42 1.11 2.87
C GLY A 154 14.42 1.79 1.93
N LEU A 155 13.49 1.07 1.28
CA LEU A 155 12.48 1.68 0.42
C LEU A 155 11.33 2.31 1.22
N PHE A 156 10.84 1.57 2.21
CA PHE A 156 9.78 2.01 3.11
C PHE A 156 10.33 2.08 4.52
N GLU A 157 10.33 3.28 5.09
CA GLU A 157 10.79 3.52 6.45
C GLU A 157 9.70 4.27 7.21
N ILE A 158 9.64 4.08 8.52
CA ILE A 158 8.73 4.84 9.39
C ILE A 158 9.60 5.64 10.34
N TYR A 159 9.55 6.95 10.21
CA TYR A 159 10.19 7.87 11.14
C TYR A 159 9.20 8.28 12.21
N HIS A 160 9.64 8.33 13.46
CA HIS A 160 8.80 8.79 14.57
C HIS A 160 9.30 10.14 15.06
N ALA A 161 8.38 11.09 15.22
CA ALA A 161 8.66 12.34 15.92
C ALA A 161 8.47 12.14 17.44
N PRO A 162 9.17 12.92 18.28
CA PRO A 162 8.88 12.96 19.71
C PRO A 162 7.44 13.43 19.97
N ALA A 163 6.91 13.08 21.13
CA ALA A 163 5.62 13.58 21.57
C ALA A 163 5.71 15.07 21.95
N ASP A 164 4.61 15.80 21.76
CA ASP A 164 4.51 17.26 21.97
C ASP A 164 4.35 17.60 23.46
N THR A 165 5.22 17.03 24.29
CA THR A 165 5.17 17.17 25.75
C THR A 165 6.50 17.67 26.27
N PHE A 166 6.48 18.45 27.35
CA PHE A 166 7.70 19.00 27.94
C PHE A 166 8.71 17.93 28.40
N GLU A 167 8.25 16.71 28.69
CA GLU A 167 9.12 15.61 29.10
C GLU A 167 9.89 15.01 27.92
N THR A 168 9.27 14.97 26.74
CA THR A 168 9.79 14.32 25.54
C THR A 168 10.26 15.30 24.47
N VAL A 169 10.07 16.60 24.68
CA VAL A 169 10.56 17.63 23.78
C VAL A 169 12.08 17.50 23.65
N ASN A 170 12.59 17.57 22.41
CA ASN A 170 14.01 17.40 22.11
C ASN A 170 14.60 16.01 22.46
N THR A 171 13.75 14.97 22.60
CA THR A 171 14.19 13.58 22.73
C THR A 171 13.99 12.81 21.42
N LEU A 172 14.56 11.60 21.32
CA LEU A 172 14.35 10.73 20.16
C LEU A 172 12.88 10.27 20.12
N GLY A 173 12.28 10.32 18.93
CA GLY A 173 10.92 9.85 18.70
C GLY A 173 10.77 8.36 18.98
N GLN A 174 9.72 8.01 19.72
CA GLN A 174 9.35 6.63 20.04
C GLN A 174 8.09 6.23 19.27
N PRO A 175 7.91 4.94 18.95
CA PRO A 175 6.72 4.47 18.25
C PRO A 175 5.41 4.71 19.02
N LEU A 176 5.46 4.73 20.35
CA LEU A 176 4.29 4.91 21.19
C LEU A 176 4.67 5.55 22.51
N TYR A 177 3.97 6.61 22.87
CA TYR A 177 4.03 7.23 24.19
C TYR A 177 2.73 6.95 24.92
N ALA A 178 2.82 6.39 26.13
CA ALA A 178 1.67 6.15 26.98
C ALA A 178 1.86 6.91 28.30
N ARG A 179 0.86 7.71 28.68
CA ARG A 179 0.89 8.50 29.92
C ARG A 179 -0.39 8.32 30.72
N MET A 180 -0.24 8.28 32.02
CA MET A 180 -1.34 8.32 32.97
C MET A 180 -1.38 9.71 33.58
N ILE A 181 -2.47 10.44 33.34
CA ILE A 181 -2.72 11.74 33.95
C ILE A 181 -3.65 11.51 35.14
N PRO A 182 -3.14 11.56 36.38
CA PRO A 182 -3.98 11.47 37.56
C PRO A 182 -4.84 12.72 37.72
N ASP A 183 -6.01 12.57 38.31
CA ASP A 183 -6.87 13.69 38.70
C ASP A 183 -6.16 14.56 39.75
N ARG A 184 -5.99 15.85 39.44
CA ARG A 184 -5.31 16.80 40.34
C ARG A 184 -6.24 17.38 41.40
N ASP A 185 -7.55 17.25 41.22
CA ASP A 185 -8.54 17.94 42.05
C ASP A 185 -9.20 17.02 43.08
N ARG A 186 -9.61 15.80 42.70
CA ARG A 186 -10.36 14.90 43.59
C ARG A 186 -9.76 13.51 43.78
N ASP A 187 -8.70 13.18 43.03
CA ASP A 187 -8.10 11.84 43.02
C ASP A 187 -9.11 10.73 42.67
N GLU A 188 -10.15 11.07 41.89
CA GLU A 188 -11.28 10.18 41.59
C GLU A 188 -11.14 9.44 40.25
N TRP A 189 -10.26 9.91 39.35
CA TRP A 189 -10.05 9.31 38.04
C TRP A 189 -8.60 9.38 37.56
N VAL A 190 -8.27 8.52 36.60
CA VAL A 190 -7.01 8.56 35.85
C VAL A 190 -7.36 8.56 34.37
N ARG A 191 -6.78 9.50 33.61
CA ARG A 191 -6.89 9.52 32.15
C ARG A 191 -5.65 8.90 31.55
N LEU A 192 -5.85 7.82 30.81
CA LEU A 192 -4.80 7.23 29.98
C LEU A 192 -4.79 7.95 28.64
N GLU A 193 -3.63 8.46 28.24
CA GLU A 193 -3.42 9.01 26.91
C GLU A 193 -2.32 8.25 26.20
N ILE A 194 -2.55 8.01 24.92
CA ILE A 194 -1.61 7.32 24.04
C ILE A 194 -1.39 8.23 22.84
N GLU A 195 -0.13 8.55 22.58
CA GLU A 195 0.29 9.43 21.49
C GLU A 195 1.31 8.69 20.62
N SER A 196 1.22 8.90 19.30
CA SER A 196 2.21 8.40 18.34
C SER A 196 2.22 9.33 17.14
N ASN A 197 3.42 9.72 16.72
CA ASN A 197 3.64 10.64 15.61
C ASN A 197 4.46 9.94 14.51
N PRO A 198 3.87 8.96 13.78
CA PRO A 198 4.54 8.23 12.71
C PRO A 198 4.55 9.03 11.40
N LEU A 199 5.64 8.96 10.66
CA LEU A 199 5.78 9.44 9.30
C LEU A 199 6.29 8.30 8.41
N PRO A 200 5.39 7.52 7.79
CA PRO A 200 5.76 6.53 6.80
C PRO A 200 6.27 7.22 5.53
N ILE A 201 7.51 6.95 5.16
CA ILE A 201 8.14 7.53 3.98
C ILE A 201 8.50 6.45 2.97
N CYS A 202 8.25 6.75 1.71
CA CYS A 202 8.85 6.03 0.58
C CYS A 202 10.08 6.82 0.12
N THR A 203 11.27 6.29 0.34
CA THR A 203 12.54 6.99 0.01
C THR A 203 12.74 7.20 -1.49
N ARG A 204 12.07 6.39 -2.31
CA ARG A 204 12.06 6.51 -3.78
C ARG A 204 10.64 6.37 -4.32
N PRO A 205 9.84 7.43 -4.35
CA PRO A 205 8.46 7.34 -4.84
C PRO A 205 8.39 6.99 -6.33
N GLN A 206 9.48 7.14 -7.08
CA GLN A 206 9.57 6.77 -8.50
C GLN A 206 9.35 5.28 -8.80
N VAL A 207 9.42 4.39 -7.81
CA VAL A 207 9.19 2.95 -8.02
C VAL A 207 7.72 2.57 -7.83
N LEU A 208 6.92 3.49 -7.29
CA LEU A 208 5.49 3.29 -7.10
C LEU A 208 4.81 3.37 -8.48
N ARG A 209 3.90 2.43 -8.74
CA ARG A 209 3.06 2.43 -9.94
C ARG A 209 1.61 2.42 -9.53
N SER A 210 0.77 3.06 -10.33
CA SER A 210 -0.68 2.94 -10.23
C SER A 210 -1.21 2.29 -11.49
N ALA A 211 -2.28 1.52 -11.37
CA ALA A 211 -3.02 1.02 -12.51
C ALA A 211 -4.50 1.30 -12.40
N ARG A 212 -5.14 1.28 -13.57
CA ARG A 212 -6.59 1.33 -13.72
C ARG A 212 -7.09 0.13 -14.52
N ARG A 213 -8.36 -0.19 -14.27
CA ARG A 213 -9.10 -1.30 -14.89
C ARG A 213 -9.31 -1.15 -16.39
N THR A 214 -9.72 0.05 -16.83
CA THR A 214 -10.04 0.41 -18.23
C THR A 214 -8.80 0.69 -19.05
#